data_AF-A0A966TFD6-F1
#
_entry.id   AF-A0A966TFD6-F1
#
_cell.length_a   1.000
_cell.length_b   1.000
_cell.length_c   1.000
_cell.angle_alpha   90.00
_cell.angle_beta   90.00
_cell.angle_gamma   90.00
#
_symmetry.space_group_name_H-M   'P 1'
#
loop_
_entity.id
_entity.type
_entity.pdbx_description
1 polymer ?
#
loop_
_entity_poly.entity_id
_entity_poly.type
_entity_poly.pdbx_seq_one_letter_code
_entity_poly.pdbx_strand_id
1 'polypeptide(L)' 'MKKNWWKILSAVLLVYTIVAGLLGPVPALPLLQETIRNLYFHVCMWFAMMILFTVSVVYAVKYLR' A
#
# COMPACT_ATOMS: atom_id res chain seq x y z
N MET A 1 -4.03 23.95 -12.00
CA MET A 1 -4.96 22.88 -12.47
C MET A 1 -4.30 21.75 -13.29
N LYS A 2 -2.97 21.73 -13.55
CA LYS A 2 -2.30 20.64 -14.33
C LYS A 2 -1.40 19.68 -13.51
N LYS A 3 -1.34 19.76 -12.17
CA LYS A 3 -0.34 19.01 -11.36
C LYS A 3 -0.86 18.27 -10.12
N ASN A 4 -2.09 18.54 -9.66
CA ASN A 4 -2.62 17.94 -8.43
C ASN A 4 -3.62 16.80 -8.66
N TRP A 5 -4.04 16.55 -9.90
CA TRP A 5 -4.99 15.49 -10.21
C TRP A 5 -4.44 14.10 -9.83
N TRP A 6 -3.16 13.85 -10.08
CA TRP A 6 -2.53 12.58 -9.68
C TRP A 6 -2.47 12.40 -8.16
N LYS A 7 -2.32 13.48 -7.39
CA LYS A 7 -2.36 13.44 -5.92
C LYS A 7 -3.76 13.10 -5.40
N ILE A 8 -4.79 13.68 -6.02
CA ILE A 8 -6.19 13.39 -5.69
C ILE A 8 -6.52 11.94 -6.05
N LEU A 9 -6.11 11.49 -7.23
CA LEU A 9 -6.30 10.11 -7.68
C LEU A 9 -5.58 9.11 -6.76
N SER A 10 -4.35 9.40 -6.32
CA SER A 10 -3.66 8.57 -5.33
C SER A 10 -4.38 8.55 -3.98
N ALA A 11 -4.93 9.68 -3.52
CA ALA A 11 -5.68 9.72 -2.26
C ALA A 11 -6.97 8.90 -2.35
N VAL A 12 -7.70 9.01 -3.46
CA VAL A 12 -8.93 8.24 -3.70
C VAL A 12 -8.64 6.74 -3.78
N LEU A 13 -7.57 6.33 -4.49
CA LEU A 13 -7.17 4.93 -4.56
C LEU A 13 -6.76 4.38 -3.19
N LEU A 14 -6.03 5.14 -2.39
CA LEU A 14 -5.68 4.72 -1.02
C LEU A 14 -6.92 4.50 -0.16
N VAL A 15 -7.86 5.45 -0.17
CA VAL A 15 -9.14 5.31 0.56
C VAL A 15 -9.90 4.08 0.08
N TYR A 16 -9.98 3.85 -1.23
CA TYR A 16 -10.61 2.67 -1.80
C TYR A 16 -9.96 1.37 -1.31
N THR A 17 -8.62 1.27 -1.32
CA THR A 17 -7.91 0.06 -0.86
C THR A 17 -8.13 -0.22 0.63
N ILE A 18 -8.26 0.82 1.46
CA ILE A 18 -8.55 0.66 2.89
C ILE A 18 -9.97 0.12 3.09
N VAL A 19 -10.95 0.72 2.41
CA VAL A 19 -12.36 0.30 2.47
C VAL A 19 -12.52 -1.13 1.97
N ALA A 20 -11.92 -1.47 0.82
CA ALA A 20 -11.94 -2.81 0.25
C ALA A 20 -11.22 -3.85 1.13
N GLY A 21 -10.11 -3.48 1.79
CA GLY A 21 -9.39 -4.35 2.71
C GLY A 21 -10.14 -4.65 4.01
N LEU A 22 -11.01 -3.73 4.46
CA LEU A 22 -11.87 -3.92 5.63
C LEU A 22 -13.16 -4.67 5.34
N LEU A 23 -13.81 -4.39 4.20
CA LEU A 23 -15.10 -4.96 3.82
C LEU A 23 -14.99 -6.25 2.98
N GLY A 24 -13.79 -6.60 2.54
CA GLY A 24 -13.55 -7.81 1.75
C GLY A 24 -13.92 -9.08 2.53
N PRO A 25 -14.62 -10.04 1.90
CA PRO A 25 -14.96 -11.30 2.54
C PRO A 25 -13.68 -12.08 2.84
N VAL A 26 -13.53 -12.49 4.09
CA VAL A 26 -12.36 -13.22 4.56
C VAL A 26 -12.70 -14.70 4.66
N PRO A 27 -11.97 -15.60 3.98
CA PRO A 27 -12.15 -17.03 4.17
C PRO A 27 -11.70 -17.40 5.59
N ALA A 28 -12.67 -17.81 6.43
CA ALA A 28 -12.42 -18.22 7.81
C ALA A 28 -11.62 -19.54 7.82
N LEU A 29 -10.30 -19.42 7.96
CA LEU A 29 -9.45 -20.57 8.26
C LEU A 29 -9.56 -20.91 9.75
N PRO A 30 -9.56 -22.21 10.13
CA PRO A 30 -9.83 -22.67 11.50
C PRO A 30 -8.83 -22.15 12.55
N LEU A 31 -7.72 -21.56 12.13
CA LEU A 31 -6.62 -21.09 12.98
C LEU A 31 -6.52 -19.54 13.03
N LEU A 32 -7.03 -18.83 12.02
CA LEU A 32 -6.99 -17.37 11.90
C LEU A 32 -8.32 -16.87 11.30
N GLN A 33 -9.38 -16.87 12.12
CA GLN A 33 -10.73 -16.46 11.73
C GLN A 33 -10.76 -15.03 11.15
N GLU A 34 -10.54 -14.03 12.00
CA GLU A 34 -10.67 -12.60 11.68
C GLU A 34 -9.30 -11.88 11.65
N THR A 35 -8.27 -12.45 12.28
CA THR A 35 -6.93 -11.84 12.41
C THR A 35 -6.15 -11.79 11.08
N ILE A 36 -6.51 -12.65 10.12
CA ILE A 36 -5.92 -12.64 8.78
C ILE A 36 -6.21 -11.32 8.04
N ARG A 37 -7.20 -10.52 8.49
CA ARG A 37 -7.42 -9.16 7.96
C ARG A 37 -6.18 -8.28 8.07
N ASN A 38 -5.37 -8.47 9.11
CA ASN A 38 -4.12 -7.74 9.27
C ASN A 38 -3.13 -8.02 8.11
N LEU A 39 -3.17 -9.22 7.51
CA LEU A 39 -2.30 -9.59 6.41
C LEU A 39 -2.57 -8.77 5.15
N TYR A 40 -3.84 -8.43 4.86
CA TYR A 40 -4.20 -7.57 3.72
C TYR A 40 -3.61 -6.17 3.84
N PHE A 41 -3.51 -5.62 5.06
CA PHE A 41 -2.88 -4.32 5.28
C PHE A 41 -1.35 -4.41 5.33
N HIS A 42 -0.81 -5.42 6.01
CA HIS A 42 0.62 -5.55 6.23
C HIS A 42 1.39 -5.88 4.95
N VAL A 43 0.93 -6.83 4.14
CA VAL A 43 1.64 -7.27 2.92
C VAL A 43 1.64 -6.14 1.88
N CYS A 44 0.50 -5.47 1.68
CA CYS A 44 0.41 -4.33 0.77
C CYS A 44 1.29 -3.15 1.24
N MET A 45 1.35 -2.88 2.56
CA MET A 45 2.22 -1.85 3.13
C MET A 45 3.71 -2.20 2.96
N TRP A 46 4.06 -3.48 3.11
CA TRP A 46 5.43 -3.96 2.91
C TRP A 46 5.91 -3.70 1.46
N PHE A 47 5.07 -4.01 0.46
CA PHE A 47 5.39 -3.70 -0.94
C PHE A 47 5.60 -2.20 -1.19
N ALA A 48 4.77 -1.34 -0.59
CA ALA A 48 4.93 0.10 -0.70
C ALA A 48 6.29 0.58 -0.15
N MET A 49 6.70 0.05 1.01
CA MET A 49 8.01 0.37 1.59
C MET A 49 9.18 -0.12 0.72
N MET A 50 9.08 -1.33 0.14
CA MET A 50 10.12 -1.85 -0.77
C MET A 50 10.32 -0.95 -1.99
N ILE A 51 9.23 -0.42 -2.56
CA ILE A 51 9.29 0.51 -3.70
C ILE A 51 9.92 1.84 -3.27
N LEU A 52 9.47 2.43 -2.16
CA LEU A 52 10.02 3.69 -1.65
C LEU A 52 11.51 3.57 -1.32
N PHE A 53 11.93 2.45 -0.73
CA PHE A 53 13.33 2.18 -0.42
C PHE A 53 14.17 2.05 -1.68
N THR A 54 13.68 1.30 -2.68
CA THR A 54 14.36 1.17 -3.98
C THR A 54 14.53 2.52 -4.66
N VAL A 55 13.48 3.34 -4.70
CA VAL A 55 13.52 4.70 -5.24
C VAL A 55 14.54 5.55 -4.47
N SER A 56 14.52 5.51 -3.14
CA SER A 56 15.47 6.23 -2.30
C SER A 56 16.93 5.86 -2.60
N VAL A 57 17.24 4.57 -2.71
CA VAL A 57 18.59 4.09 -3.05
C VAL A 57 19.02 4.57 -4.45
N VAL A 58 18.13 4.49 -5.45
CA VAL A 58 18.44 4.98 -6.80
C VAL A 58 18.75 6.48 -6.81
N TYR A 59 17.97 7.29 -6.10
CA TYR A 59 18.23 8.72 -5.98
C TYR A 59 19.49 9.03 -5.16
N ALA A 60 19.78 8.25 -4.12
CA ALA A 60 21.01 8.39 -3.34
C ALA A 60 22.26 8.12 -4.20
N VAL A 61 22.27 7.04 -4.99
CA VAL A 61 23.37 6.73 -5.92
C VAL A 61 23.51 7.80 -6.99
N LYS A 62 22.40 8.33 -7.53
CA LYS A 62 22.42 9.42 -8.51
C LYS A 62 22.88 10.75 -7.90
N TYR A 63 22.63 11.00 -6.63
CA TYR A 63 23.05 12.23 -5.94
C TYR A 63 24.56 12.23 -5.63
N LEU A 64 25.15 11.05 -5.41
CA LEU A 64 26.59 10.89 -5.15
C LEU A 64 27.47 10.82 -6.41
N ARG A 65 26.89 10.63 -7.61
CA ARG A 65 27.61 10.69 -8.89
C ARG A 65 27.41 12.03 -9.57
#